data_AF-A0A836K6T9-F1
#
_entry.id   AF-A0A836K6T9-F1
#
_cell.length_a   1.000
_cell.length_b   1.000
_cell.length_c   1.000
_cell.angle_alpha   90.00
_cell.angle_beta   90.00
_cell.angle_gamma   90.00
#
_symmetry.space_group_name_H-M   'P 1'
#
loop_
_entity.id
_entity.type
_entity.pdbx_description
1 polymer ?
#
loop_
_entity_poly.entity_id
_entity_poly.type
_entity_poly.pdbx_seq_one_letter_code
_entity_poly.pdbx_strand_id
1 'polypeptide(L)'
;MGKRQHQKDKMYLTYTEWSTLYGGRKSGTNLETSEEKTFRRLPYDHCCLSLQPFEHPYCDLHGNVFELEAILQYIKQYKHNPITGKPLDAKSLVKLNFYKNCQNEYQCPVLFKLFTKHSHIVAIKTTGNVFSYEAVEQLNIKTGNWKDLMNDQPFTRKDIITIQDPNNAMKFNLSTFHHIKNNIRVEDEETVRERNNPNAKLKTVSAETKEILIELEREYKPAKSNEKDELSMQKADKFNAAHYSTGAVAAGFTSTIMPAETTHQAAVIAEDLVRYERVKKKGYIRFFTNFGALNLELYCDMVSKTCENFLKHCQNGYYDGTKFHRSIRNFMIQGGDPTNTGNGGKSIWGKPFEDEFKSNLIHQGRGILSMANSGPNTNGSQFFITFRSCRHLDRKHTVFGKIVGGLDTLNAMEKVEVDNKDRPIEDIVIQSVQVFVDPFQEADDQLAAERVAEAERLAQEASQNKSADKKDKNDTQKVYRSGIGKYVKLEQEKLDKWDGNAEPLTKKKKVSSQSYGDFSSFNF
;
A
#
# COMPACT_ATOMS: atom_id res chain seq x y z
N MET A 1 1.66 -69.67 20.28
CA MET A 1 1.06 -68.66 19.37
C MET A 1 1.80 -67.35 19.61
N GLY A 2 2.37 -66.60 18.66
CA GLY A 2 2.44 -66.71 17.21
C GLY A 2 3.77 -66.12 16.67
N LYS A 3 4.28 -66.75 15.61
CA LYS A 3 5.62 -66.59 15.02
C LYS A 3 5.75 -65.34 14.12
N ARG A 4 5.83 -64.12 14.66
CA ARG A 4 6.15 -62.90 13.85
C ARG A 4 6.97 -61.85 14.61
N GLN A 5 8.10 -62.23 15.22
CA GLN A 5 8.93 -61.26 15.97
C GLN A 5 10.37 -61.08 15.45
N HIS A 6 10.77 -61.76 14.37
CA HIS A 6 12.11 -61.62 13.79
C HIS A 6 12.08 -61.57 12.25
N GLN A 7 11.61 -60.46 11.68
CA GLN A 7 11.73 -60.24 10.23
C GLN A 7 11.90 -58.77 9.84
N LYS A 8 12.38 -57.91 10.74
CA LYS A 8 12.60 -56.48 10.46
C LYS A 8 14.06 -56.09 10.17
N ASP A 9 15.03 -56.96 10.41
CA ASP A 9 16.44 -56.71 10.06
C ASP A 9 16.84 -57.56 8.85
N LYS A 10 16.54 -57.07 7.65
CA LYS A 10 17.08 -57.61 6.40
C LYS A 10 18.08 -56.58 5.84
N MET A 11 19.29 -57.02 5.47
CA MET A 11 20.31 -56.17 4.83
C MET A 11 20.02 -55.85 3.35
N TYR A 12 18.85 -56.23 2.82
CA TYR A 12 18.45 -55.96 1.44
C TYR A 12 17.00 -55.46 1.43
N LEU A 13 16.69 -54.57 0.47
CA LEU A 13 15.34 -54.08 0.24
C LEU A 13 14.63 -54.95 -0.79
N THR A 14 13.36 -55.31 -0.56
CA THR A 14 12.56 -55.97 -1.59
C THR A 14 12.08 -54.97 -2.65
N TYR A 15 11.79 -55.44 -3.87
CA TYR A 15 11.27 -54.60 -4.96
C TYR A 15 9.98 -53.85 -4.57
N THR A 16 9.11 -54.50 -3.80
CA THR A 16 7.90 -53.89 -3.25
C THR A 16 8.23 -52.79 -2.25
N GLU A 17 9.16 -53.01 -1.31
CA GLU A 17 9.57 -51.98 -0.34
C GLU A 17 10.30 -50.80 -1.00
N TRP A 18 11.09 -51.05 -2.04
CA TRP A 18 11.77 -50.01 -2.82
C TRP A 18 10.81 -49.15 -3.64
N SER A 19 9.70 -49.75 -4.11
CA SER A 19 8.70 -49.06 -4.91
C SER A 19 7.63 -48.33 -4.11
N THR A 20 7.28 -48.80 -2.89
CA THR A 20 6.15 -48.22 -2.13
C THR A 20 6.54 -47.55 -0.81
N LEU A 21 7.55 -48.06 -0.09
CA LEU A 21 7.82 -47.65 1.30
C LEU A 21 8.96 -46.66 1.44
N TYR A 22 10.07 -46.87 0.71
CA TYR A 22 11.29 -46.07 0.90
C TYR A 22 11.62 -45.14 -0.29
N GLY A 23 10.69 -44.99 -1.24
CA GLY A 23 10.74 -43.92 -2.23
C GLY A 23 11.93 -43.93 -3.19
N GLY A 24 12.50 -45.10 -3.50
CA GLY A 24 13.70 -45.21 -4.35
C GLY A 24 13.41 -45.29 -5.86
N ARG A 25 12.18 -45.63 -6.26
CA ARG A 25 11.80 -45.76 -7.67
C ARG A 25 11.47 -44.41 -8.31
N LYS A 26 12.45 -43.82 -9.01
CA LYS A 26 12.17 -42.76 -9.99
C LYS A 26 11.47 -43.38 -11.21
N SER A 27 10.17 -43.14 -11.34
CA SER A 27 9.44 -43.50 -12.55
C SER A 27 9.90 -42.60 -13.70
N GLY A 28 10.73 -43.13 -14.59
CA GLY A 28 10.98 -42.55 -15.90
C GLY A 28 12.34 -41.86 -16.06
N THR A 29 13.38 -42.63 -16.34
CA THR A 29 14.56 -42.14 -17.06
C THR A 29 15.00 -43.21 -18.04
N ASN A 30 14.28 -43.32 -19.17
CA ASN A 30 14.87 -43.87 -20.39
C ASN A 30 15.30 -42.70 -21.27
N LEU A 31 16.61 -42.50 -21.24
CA LEU A 31 17.40 -41.58 -22.02
C LEU A 31 17.59 -42.22 -23.41
N GLU A 32 16.59 -42.11 -24.28
CA GLU A 32 16.70 -42.50 -25.70
C GLU A 32 16.18 -41.38 -26.59
N THR A 33 17.13 -40.64 -27.16
CA THR A 33 17.11 -39.87 -28.41
C THR A 33 15.80 -39.10 -28.73
N SER A 34 15.82 -37.83 -28.34
CA SER A 34 14.66 -36.97 -28.07
C SER A 34 13.90 -36.38 -29.26
N GLU A 35 14.32 -36.60 -30.51
CA GLU A 35 13.81 -35.79 -31.63
C GLU A 35 12.77 -36.52 -32.51
N GLU A 36 12.80 -37.85 -32.60
CA GLU A 36 11.91 -38.59 -33.51
C GLU A 36 10.66 -39.19 -32.83
N LYS A 37 10.67 -39.40 -31.51
CA LYS A 37 9.50 -39.93 -30.75
C LYS A 37 8.44 -38.87 -30.40
N THR A 38 8.67 -37.58 -30.67
CA THR A 38 7.77 -36.49 -30.25
C THR A 38 7.01 -35.80 -31.38
N PHE A 39 6.88 -36.39 -32.58
CA PHE A 39 5.98 -35.82 -33.57
C PHE A 39 4.53 -36.02 -33.14
N ARG A 40 3.93 -34.99 -32.56
CA ARG A 40 2.49 -34.92 -32.28
C ARG A 40 1.93 -33.78 -33.10
N ARG A 41 1.02 -34.10 -34.03
CA ARG A 41 0.32 -33.10 -34.85
C ARG A 41 -0.94 -32.66 -34.11
N LEU A 42 -1.12 -31.35 -33.98
CA LEU A 42 -2.37 -30.80 -33.45
C LEU A 42 -3.51 -31.08 -34.44
N PRO A 43 -4.63 -31.66 -33.99
CA PRO A 43 -5.83 -31.78 -34.80
C PRO A 43 -6.38 -30.41 -35.24
N TYR A 44 -7.11 -30.35 -36.36
CA TYR A 44 -7.60 -29.08 -36.91
C TYR A 44 -8.70 -28.42 -36.08
N ASP A 45 -9.35 -29.19 -35.21
CA ASP A 45 -10.45 -28.82 -34.32
C ASP A 45 -9.96 -28.37 -32.93
N HIS A 46 -8.65 -28.25 -32.72
CA HIS A 46 -8.05 -27.88 -31.44
C HIS A 46 -7.36 -26.51 -31.48
N CYS A 47 -7.44 -25.80 -30.36
CA CYS A 47 -6.74 -24.55 -30.12
C CYS A 47 -5.23 -24.79 -29.93
N CYS A 48 -4.41 -23.98 -30.60
CA CYS A 48 -2.95 -24.10 -30.55
C CYS A 48 -2.33 -23.67 -29.21
N LEU A 49 -3.08 -22.96 -28.35
CA LEU A 49 -2.62 -22.51 -27.04
C LEU A 49 -3.08 -23.44 -25.91
N SER A 50 -4.38 -23.75 -25.84
CA SER A 50 -4.94 -24.63 -24.79
C SER A 50 -4.81 -26.12 -25.11
N LEU A 51 -4.52 -26.48 -26.37
CA LEU A 51 -4.47 -27.85 -26.87
C LEU A 51 -5.80 -28.62 -26.66
N GLN A 52 -6.90 -27.90 -26.49
CA GLN A 52 -8.26 -28.44 -26.33
C GLN A 52 -9.11 -28.11 -27.57
N PRO A 53 -10.20 -28.85 -27.82
CA PRO A 53 -11.17 -28.48 -28.84
C PRO A 53 -11.67 -27.05 -28.66
N PHE A 54 -11.75 -26.27 -29.73
CA PHE A 54 -12.22 -24.88 -29.67
C PHE A 54 -13.75 -24.77 -29.78
N GLU A 55 -14.29 -23.71 -29.20
CA GLU A 55 -15.69 -23.29 -29.35
C GLU A 55 -15.80 -22.01 -30.17
N HIS A 56 -14.95 -21.01 -29.87
CA HIS A 56 -14.90 -19.74 -30.58
C HIS A 56 -13.53 -19.57 -31.28
N PRO A 57 -13.35 -20.19 -32.45
CA PRO A 57 -12.07 -20.19 -33.14
C PRO A 57 -11.75 -18.82 -33.77
N TYR A 58 -10.55 -18.34 -33.49
CA TYR A 58 -9.92 -17.21 -34.16
C TYR A 58 -8.58 -17.64 -34.75
N CYS A 59 -8.19 -17.10 -35.90
CA CYS A 59 -6.92 -17.42 -36.50
C CYS A 59 -6.03 -16.21 -36.78
N ASP A 60 -4.73 -16.47 -36.82
CA ASP A 60 -3.76 -15.53 -37.38
C ASP A 60 -3.66 -15.67 -38.92
N LEU A 61 -2.90 -14.78 -39.55
CA LEU A 61 -2.62 -14.81 -40.98
C LEU A 61 -1.86 -16.07 -41.44
N HIS A 62 -1.24 -16.80 -40.52
CA HIS A 62 -0.49 -18.02 -40.80
C HIS A 62 -1.38 -19.27 -40.73
N GLY A 63 -2.65 -19.14 -40.32
CA GLY A 63 -3.60 -20.24 -40.20
C GLY A 63 -3.50 -21.00 -38.88
N ASN A 64 -2.89 -20.40 -37.85
CA ASN A 64 -2.90 -20.94 -36.50
C ASN A 64 -4.21 -20.59 -35.81
N VAL A 65 -4.90 -21.59 -35.26
CA VAL A 65 -6.22 -21.41 -34.64
C VAL A 65 -6.10 -21.34 -33.12
N PHE A 66 -6.78 -20.36 -32.52
CA PHE A 66 -6.82 -20.08 -31.09
C PHE A 66 -8.26 -19.92 -30.60
N GLU A 67 -8.49 -20.23 -29.33
CA GLU A 67 -9.71 -19.88 -28.61
C GLU A 67 -9.65 -18.40 -28.20
N LEU A 68 -10.75 -17.67 -28.39
CA LEU A 68 -10.79 -16.22 -28.16
C LEU A 68 -10.37 -15.82 -26.74
N GLU A 69 -10.91 -16.49 -25.72
CA GLU A 69 -10.65 -16.15 -24.32
C GLU A 69 -9.17 -16.37 -23.95
N ALA A 70 -8.65 -17.53 -24.33
CA ALA A 70 -7.27 -17.92 -24.04
C ALA A 70 -6.25 -17.00 -24.73
N ILE A 71 -6.47 -16.65 -26.01
CA ILE A 71 -5.52 -15.81 -26.76
C ILE A 71 -5.52 -14.37 -26.27
N LEU A 72 -6.67 -13.82 -25.86
CA LEU A 72 -6.74 -12.47 -25.31
C LEU A 72 -6.00 -12.36 -23.97
N GLN A 73 -6.16 -13.36 -23.09
CA GLN A 73 -5.43 -13.42 -21.83
C GLN A 73 -3.91 -13.54 -22.08
N TYR A 74 -3.51 -14.35 -23.06
CA TYR A 74 -2.11 -14.51 -23.45
C TYR A 74 -1.49 -13.22 -24.00
N ILE A 75 -2.16 -12.55 -24.95
CA ILE A 75 -1.67 -11.31 -25.56
C ILE A 75 -1.56 -10.20 -24.51
N LYS A 76 -2.50 -10.12 -23.56
CA LYS A 76 -2.44 -9.15 -22.45
C LYS A 76 -1.18 -9.32 -21.59
N GLN A 77 -0.75 -10.55 -21.35
CA GLN A 77 0.42 -10.86 -20.53
C GLN A 77 1.74 -10.77 -21.32
N TYR A 78 1.83 -11.41 -22.49
CA TYR A 78 3.10 -11.64 -23.20
C TYR A 78 3.30 -10.82 -24.48
N LYS A 79 2.25 -10.23 -25.05
CA LYS A 79 2.29 -9.35 -26.25
C LYS A 79 2.97 -9.94 -27.50
N HIS A 80 3.10 -11.26 -27.59
CA HIS A 80 3.60 -11.97 -28.78
C HIS A 80 2.74 -13.20 -29.10
N ASN A 81 2.93 -13.78 -30.27
CA ASN A 81 2.23 -14.98 -30.72
C ASN A 81 2.77 -16.22 -29.99
N PRO A 82 1.91 -17.11 -29.46
CA PRO A 82 2.32 -18.29 -28.70
C PRO A 82 3.02 -19.37 -29.54
N ILE A 83 2.91 -19.35 -30.87
CA ILE A 83 3.53 -20.34 -31.76
C ILE A 83 4.81 -19.78 -32.37
N THR A 84 4.74 -18.58 -32.95
CA THR A 84 5.86 -17.99 -33.72
C THR A 84 6.79 -17.11 -32.88
N GLY A 85 6.37 -16.65 -31.70
CA GLY A 85 7.13 -15.70 -30.87
C GLY A 85 7.20 -14.28 -31.44
N LYS A 86 6.53 -14.00 -32.57
CA LYS A 86 6.47 -12.66 -33.20
C LYS A 86 5.42 -11.78 -32.52
N PRO A 87 5.55 -10.44 -32.52
CA PRO A 87 4.52 -9.55 -31.96
C PRO A 87 3.17 -9.77 -32.66
N LEU A 88 2.09 -9.82 -31.88
CA LEU A 88 0.74 -10.09 -32.38
C LEU A 88 -0.27 -9.15 -31.71
N ASP A 89 -1.06 -8.45 -32.55
CA ASP A 89 -2.13 -7.58 -32.09
C ASP A 89 -3.48 -8.29 -32.12
N ALA A 90 -4.32 -8.08 -31.11
CA ALA A 90 -5.66 -8.67 -31.03
C ALA A 90 -6.55 -8.31 -32.23
N LYS A 91 -6.36 -7.11 -32.82
CA LYS A 91 -7.12 -6.66 -34.01
C LYS A 91 -6.77 -7.42 -35.30
N SER A 92 -5.63 -8.11 -35.33
CA SER A 92 -5.18 -8.84 -36.51
C SER A 92 -5.77 -10.25 -36.61
N LEU A 93 -6.47 -10.70 -35.56
CA LEU A 93 -7.11 -12.01 -35.51
C LEU A 93 -8.42 -12.01 -36.31
N VAL A 94 -8.63 -13.09 -37.05
CA VAL A 94 -9.82 -13.29 -37.88
C VAL A 94 -10.71 -14.32 -37.20
N LYS A 95 -11.99 -14.00 -36.99
CA LYS A 95 -12.97 -14.97 -36.48
C LYS A 95 -13.22 -16.04 -37.54
N LEU A 96 -13.16 -17.32 -37.16
CA LEU A 96 -13.47 -18.42 -38.07
C LEU A 96 -14.92 -18.90 -37.89
N ASN A 97 -15.62 -19.08 -38.99
CA ASN A 97 -16.98 -19.61 -39.03
C ASN A 97 -16.95 -21.02 -39.64
N PHE A 98 -16.92 -22.03 -38.78
CA PHE A 98 -17.06 -23.43 -39.20
C PHE A 98 -18.53 -23.80 -39.34
N TYR A 99 -18.88 -24.49 -40.41
CA TYR A 99 -20.23 -25.04 -40.61
C TYR A 99 -20.31 -26.46 -40.05
N LYS A 100 -21.32 -26.72 -39.20
CA LYS A 100 -21.61 -28.05 -38.64
C LYS A 100 -22.85 -28.65 -39.29
N ASN A 101 -22.83 -29.96 -39.53
CA ASN A 101 -24.01 -30.68 -40.02
C ASN A 101 -24.96 -31.01 -38.85
N CYS A 102 -26.13 -31.62 -39.13
CA CYS A 102 -27.11 -32.03 -38.11
C CYS A 102 -26.55 -32.99 -37.03
N GLN A 103 -25.44 -33.68 -37.33
CA GLN A 103 -24.72 -34.58 -36.42
C GLN A 103 -23.57 -33.89 -35.65
N ASN A 104 -23.49 -32.55 -35.67
CA ASN A 104 -22.43 -31.74 -35.06
C ASN A 104 -21.00 -31.94 -35.62
N GLU A 105 -20.85 -32.57 -36.78
CA GLU A 105 -19.57 -32.74 -37.46
C GLU A 105 -19.26 -31.54 -38.38
N TYR A 106 -18.00 -31.12 -38.44
CA TYR A 106 -17.56 -30.01 -39.29
C TYR A 106 -17.53 -30.41 -40.78
N GLN A 107 -18.13 -29.59 -41.64
CA GLN A 107 -18.17 -29.84 -43.07
C GLN A 107 -18.02 -28.56 -43.90
N CYS A 108 -17.61 -28.73 -45.15
CA CYS A 108 -17.60 -27.66 -46.14
C CYS A 108 -19.05 -27.28 -46.51
N PRO A 109 -19.45 -26.00 -46.44
CA PRO A 109 -20.85 -25.58 -46.69
C PRO A 109 -21.27 -25.71 -48.16
N VAL A 110 -20.32 -25.76 -49.10
CA VAL A 110 -20.61 -25.80 -50.55
C VAL A 110 -20.57 -27.22 -51.10
N LEU A 111 -19.52 -27.97 -50.75
CA LEU A 111 -19.34 -29.35 -51.23
C LEU A 111 -19.97 -30.40 -50.31
N PHE A 112 -20.48 -30.01 -49.13
CA PHE A 112 -21.03 -30.89 -48.10
C PHE A 112 -20.10 -32.05 -47.69
N LYS A 113 -18.79 -31.93 -47.96
CA LYS A 113 -17.77 -32.90 -47.57
C LYS A 113 -17.35 -32.65 -46.12
N LEU A 114 -17.30 -33.73 -45.33
CA LEU A 114 -16.83 -33.71 -43.94
C LEU A 114 -15.34 -33.39 -43.87
N PHE A 115 -14.94 -32.59 -42.88
CA PHE A 115 -13.53 -32.31 -42.60
C PHE A 115 -12.90 -33.45 -41.82
N THR A 116 -11.83 -34.01 -42.38
CA THR A 116 -11.07 -35.11 -41.78
C THR A 116 -9.66 -34.63 -41.41
N LYS A 117 -8.92 -35.46 -40.65
CA LYS A 117 -7.51 -35.21 -40.28
C LYS A 117 -6.55 -35.04 -41.47
N HIS A 118 -6.99 -35.36 -42.68
CA HIS A 118 -6.20 -35.23 -43.91
C HIS A 118 -6.85 -34.28 -44.93
N SER A 119 -7.95 -33.62 -44.56
CA SER A 119 -8.59 -32.65 -45.44
C SER A 119 -7.76 -31.38 -45.55
N HIS A 120 -7.77 -30.77 -46.74
CA HIS A 120 -7.13 -29.49 -46.98
C HIS A 120 -8.17 -28.38 -46.71
N ILE A 121 -7.98 -27.66 -45.60
CA ILE A 121 -8.94 -26.71 -45.03
C ILE A 121 -8.39 -25.29 -45.15
N VAL A 122 -9.26 -24.38 -45.59
CA VAL A 122 -8.90 -23.00 -45.91
C VAL A 122 -9.99 -22.06 -45.42
N ALA A 123 -9.61 -20.88 -44.95
CA ALA A 123 -10.53 -19.82 -44.59
C ALA A 123 -10.30 -18.57 -45.44
N ILE A 124 -11.36 -17.82 -45.69
CA ILE A 124 -11.27 -16.52 -46.35
C ILE A 124 -11.17 -15.45 -45.27
N LYS A 125 -10.12 -14.64 -45.28
CA LYS A 125 -9.83 -13.61 -44.28
C LYS A 125 -10.93 -12.58 -44.10
N THR A 126 -11.59 -12.18 -45.19
CA THR A 126 -12.60 -11.11 -45.18
C THR A 126 -13.87 -11.51 -44.43
N THR A 127 -14.34 -12.74 -44.64
CA THR A 127 -15.59 -13.25 -44.07
C THR A 127 -15.39 -14.21 -42.90
N GLY A 128 -14.21 -14.81 -42.78
CA GLY A 128 -13.92 -15.85 -41.80
C GLY A 128 -14.51 -17.22 -42.13
N ASN A 129 -15.18 -17.37 -43.27
CA ASN A 129 -15.85 -18.61 -43.64
C ASN A 129 -14.83 -19.68 -44.03
N VAL A 130 -15.04 -20.90 -43.54
CA VAL A 130 -14.15 -22.05 -43.74
C VAL A 130 -14.67 -22.97 -44.84
N PHE A 131 -13.80 -23.29 -45.79
CA PHE A 131 -14.08 -24.13 -46.95
C PHE A 131 -13.02 -25.23 -47.10
N SER A 132 -13.35 -26.24 -47.89
CA SER A 132 -12.33 -27.13 -48.44
C SER A 132 -11.56 -26.42 -49.55
N TYR A 133 -10.25 -26.66 -49.64
CA TYR A 133 -9.41 -26.07 -50.69
C TYR A 133 -9.92 -26.42 -52.09
N GLU A 134 -10.44 -27.63 -52.27
CA GLU A 134 -11.04 -28.09 -53.53
C GLU A 134 -12.19 -27.17 -54.00
N ALA A 135 -13.04 -26.71 -53.08
CA ALA A 135 -14.16 -25.83 -53.42
C ALA A 135 -13.64 -24.48 -53.91
N VAL A 136 -12.69 -23.89 -53.18
CA VAL A 136 -12.07 -22.60 -53.53
C VAL A 136 -11.25 -22.71 -54.82
N GLU A 137 -10.55 -23.82 -55.03
CA GLU A 137 -9.75 -24.03 -56.23
C GLU A 137 -10.63 -24.15 -57.49
N GLN A 138 -11.70 -24.93 -57.42
CA GLN A 138 -12.59 -25.16 -58.57
C GLN A 138 -13.47 -23.95 -58.86
N LEU A 139 -14.10 -23.36 -57.84
CA LEU A 139 -15.13 -22.33 -58.03
C LEU A 139 -14.56 -20.91 -58.10
N ASN A 140 -13.46 -20.64 -57.39
CA ASN A 140 -12.87 -19.30 -57.34
C ASN A 140 -11.61 -19.18 -58.21
N ILE A 141 -10.61 -20.03 -57.97
CA ILE A 141 -9.28 -19.87 -58.60
C ILE A 141 -9.34 -20.21 -60.09
N LYS A 142 -9.90 -21.36 -60.47
CA LYS A 142 -9.98 -21.80 -61.88
C LYS A 142 -10.95 -20.97 -62.71
N THR A 143 -12.07 -20.57 -62.11
CA THR A 143 -13.11 -19.74 -62.78
C THR A 143 -12.75 -18.25 -62.79
N GLY A 144 -11.75 -17.82 -62.00
CA GLY A 144 -11.41 -16.41 -61.82
C GLY A 144 -12.45 -15.61 -61.02
N ASN A 145 -13.31 -16.29 -60.25
CA ASN A 145 -14.36 -15.66 -59.45
C ASN A 145 -13.86 -15.37 -58.01
N TRP A 146 -13.51 -14.12 -57.74
CA TRP A 146 -12.92 -13.67 -56.48
C TRP A 146 -13.95 -13.18 -55.46
N LYS A 147 -15.03 -13.94 -55.28
CA LYS A 147 -16.11 -13.67 -54.34
C LYS A 147 -16.34 -14.84 -53.40
N ASP A 148 -16.60 -14.57 -52.13
CA ASP A 148 -16.89 -15.61 -51.15
C ASP A 148 -18.11 -16.44 -51.59
N LEU A 149 -18.00 -17.76 -51.47
CA LEU A 149 -18.99 -18.74 -51.93
C LEU A 149 -20.30 -18.72 -51.14
N MET A 150 -20.34 -18.10 -49.97
CA MET A 150 -21.56 -17.97 -49.15
C MET A 150 -22.18 -16.58 -49.21
N ASN A 151 -21.35 -15.52 -49.18
CA ASN A 151 -21.80 -14.15 -48.95
C ASN A 151 -21.47 -13.18 -50.10
N ASP A 152 -20.90 -13.67 -51.21
CA ASP A 152 -20.50 -12.89 -52.40
C ASP A 152 -19.53 -11.72 -52.14
N GLN A 153 -18.92 -11.65 -50.94
CA GLN A 153 -17.97 -10.60 -50.61
C GLN A 153 -16.67 -10.76 -51.41
N PRO A 154 -16.16 -9.68 -52.04
CA PRO A 154 -14.94 -9.76 -52.81
C PRO A 154 -13.72 -10.01 -51.90
N PHE A 155 -12.81 -10.87 -52.34
CA PHE A 155 -11.55 -11.15 -51.64
C PHE A 155 -10.39 -11.34 -52.61
N THR A 156 -9.16 -11.22 -52.14
CA THR A 156 -7.97 -11.42 -52.99
C THR A 156 -7.30 -12.77 -52.71
N ARG A 157 -6.44 -13.23 -53.62
CA ARG A 157 -5.68 -14.47 -53.40
C ARG A 157 -4.85 -14.47 -52.10
N LYS A 158 -4.44 -13.29 -51.61
CA LYS A 158 -3.68 -13.14 -50.35
C LYS A 158 -4.55 -13.31 -49.09
N ASP A 159 -5.87 -13.22 -49.25
CA ASP A 159 -6.84 -13.36 -48.16
C ASP A 159 -7.20 -14.83 -47.90
N ILE A 160 -6.64 -15.76 -48.67
CA ILE A 160 -6.81 -17.20 -48.48
C ILE A 160 -5.85 -17.67 -47.39
N ILE A 161 -6.39 -18.05 -46.24
CA ILE A 161 -5.64 -18.53 -45.07
C ILE A 161 -5.75 -20.06 -44.99
N THR A 162 -4.62 -20.76 -45.11
CA THR A 162 -4.61 -22.22 -45.02
C THR A 162 -4.50 -22.70 -43.57
N ILE A 163 -5.59 -23.28 -43.07
CA ILE A 163 -5.69 -23.84 -41.71
C ILE A 163 -5.04 -25.21 -41.65
N GLN A 164 -5.31 -26.07 -42.62
CA GLN A 164 -4.78 -27.44 -42.62
C GLN A 164 -4.31 -27.85 -44.01
N ASP A 165 -3.05 -28.27 -44.08
CA ASP A 165 -2.45 -28.86 -45.27
C ASP A 165 -2.09 -30.33 -45.02
N PRO A 166 -2.54 -31.28 -45.84
CA PRO A 166 -2.08 -32.66 -45.75
C PRO A 166 -0.61 -32.80 -46.19
N ASN A 167 -0.17 -31.97 -47.14
CA ASN A 167 1.19 -32.03 -47.71
C ASN A 167 2.25 -31.41 -46.80
N ASN A 168 1.86 -30.56 -45.85
CA ASN A 168 2.78 -29.90 -44.92
C ASN A 168 2.57 -30.41 -43.49
N ALA A 169 3.20 -31.55 -43.18
CA ALA A 169 3.08 -32.19 -41.87
C ALA A 169 3.77 -31.41 -40.73
N MET A 170 4.74 -30.55 -41.02
CA MET A 170 5.58 -29.89 -40.00
C MET A 170 4.98 -28.62 -39.39
N LYS A 171 3.99 -28.00 -40.06
CA LYS A 171 3.41 -26.70 -39.66
C LYS A 171 2.72 -26.71 -38.28
N PHE A 172 2.21 -27.86 -37.84
CA PHE A 172 1.47 -28.02 -36.57
C PHE A 172 2.06 -29.08 -35.62
N ASN A 173 3.38 -29.22 -35.64
CA ASN A 173 4.08 -30.06 -34.68
C ASN A 173 4.11 -29.37 -33.31
N LEU A 174 3.57 -30.00 -32.27
CA LEU A 174 3.53 -29.44 -30.91
C LEU A 174 4.94 -29.06 -30.40
N SER A 175 5.97 -29.81 -30.78
CA SER A 175 7.34 -29.55 -30.33
C SER A 175 7.92 -28.23 -30.89
N THR A 176 7.32 -27.64 -31.92
CA THR A 176 7.80 -26.37 -32.50
C THR A 176 7.21 -25.14 -31.83
N PHE A 177 6.12 -25.27 -31.07
CA PHE A 177 5.40 -24.14 -30.49
C PHE A 177 6.25 -23.40 -29.45
N HIS A 178 6.36 -22.07 -29.59
CA HIS A 178 7.20 -21.22 -28.74
C HIS A 178 6.83 -21.31 -27.25
N HIS A 179 5.53 -21.29 -26.92
CA HIS A 179 5.08 -21.40 -25.53
C HIS A 179 5.41 -22.77 -24.90
N ILE A 180 5.44 -23.84 -25.69
CA ILE A 180 5.82 -25.19 -25.23
C ILE A 180 7.35 -25.27 -25.04
N LYS A 181 8.14 -24.76 -26.00
CA LYS A 181 9.60 -24.74 -25.91
C LYS A 181 10.12 -23.96 -24.70
N ASN A 182 9.51 -22.81 -24.43
CA ASN A 182 9.95 -21.89 -23.38
C ASN A 182 9.21 -22.10 -22.05
N ASN A 183 8.35 -23.13 -21.96
CA ASN A 183 7.50 -23.40 -20.79
C ASN A 183 6.71 -22.16 -20.33
N ILE A 184 6.21 -21.36 -21.27
CA ILE A 184 5.41 -20.17 -21.01
C ILE A 184 3.96 -20.62 -20.87
N ARG A 185 3.41 -20.49 -19.67
CA ARG A 185 2.00 -20.80 -19.37
C ARG A 185 1.35 -19.58 -18.75
N VAL A 186 0.13 -19.29 -19.19
CA VAL A 186 -0.76 -18.35 -18.51
C VAL A 186 -1.20 -19.04 -17.23
N GLU A 187 -0.79 -18.53 -16.08
CA GLU A 187 -1.23 -19.04 -14.78
C GLU A 187 -2.66 -18.54 -14.50
N ASP A 188 -3.57 -19.46 -14.20
CA ASP A 188 -4.93 -19.13 -13.77
C ASP A 188 -4.93 -18.68 -12.30
N GLU A 189 -5.91 -17.87 -11.89
CA GLU A 189 -6.00 -17.35 -10.52
C GLU A 189 -6.00 -18.46 -9.46
N GLU A 190 -6.58 -19.62 -9.77
CA GLU A 190 -6.58 -20.80 -8.90
C GLU A 190 -5.17 -21.35 -8.71
N THR A 191 -4.37 -21.44 -9.77
CA THR A 191 -2.98 -21.92 -9.69
C THR A 191 -2.08 -20.98 -8.89
N VAL A 192 -2.34 -19.67 -8.94
CA VAL A 192 -1.64 -18.67 -8.12
C VAL A 192 -2.04 -18.80 -6.65
N ARG A 193 -3.33 -19.02 -6.36
CA ARG A 193 -3.82 -19.27 -4.99
C ARG A 193 -3.23 -20.55 -4.41
N GLU A 194 -3.19 -21.62 -5.20
CA GLU A 194 -2.55 -22.88 -4.80
C GLU A 194 -1.05 -22.69 -4.54
N ARG A 195 -0.34 -21.95 -5.38
CA ARG A 195 1.09 -21.66 -5.17
C ARG A 195 1.36 -20.92 -3.84
N ASN A 196 0.46 -20.04 -3.45
CA ASN A 196 0.55 -19.28 -2.21
C ASN A 196 0.16 -20.09 -0.97
N ASN A 197 -0.55 -21.22 -1.16
CA ASN A 197 -0.88 -22.12 -0.06
C ASN A 197 0.31 -23.02 0.27
N PRO A 198 0.86 -22.98 1.51
CA PRO A 198 1.97 -23.84 1.90
C PRO A 198 1.60 -25.33 1.85
N ASN A 199 0.31 -25.64 1.98
CA ASN A 199 -0.23 -27.01 1.91
C ASN A 199 -0.33 -27.56 0.47
N ALA A 200 -0.31 -26.74 -0.57
CA ALA A 200 -0.54 -27.21 -1.95
C ALA A 200 0.62 -28.07 -2.51
N LYS A 201 1.83 -27.96 -1.94
CA LYS A 201 2.98 -28.79 -2.35
C LYS A 201 2.96 -30.20 -1.73
N LEU A 202 2.06 -30.45 -0.79
CA LEU A 202 1.94 -31.74 -0.12
C LEU A 202 1.07 -32.70 -0.95
N LYS A 203 1.67 -33.38 -1.93
CA LYS A 203 0.95 -34.30 -2.82
C LYS A 203 0.43 -35.57 -2.14
N THR A 204 1.10 -36.02 -1.07
CA THR A 204 0.71 -37.20 -0.29
C THR A 204 1.01 -36.95 1.18
N VAL A 205 -0.04 -36.88 1.99
CA VAL A 205 0.03 -36.65 3.45
C VAL A 205 -0.74 -37.80 4.11
N SER A 206 -0.18 -38.39 5.17
CA SER A 206 -0.88 -39.43 5.94
C SER A 206 -2.14 -38.84 6.61
N ALA A 207 -3.13 -39.67 6.93
CA ALA A 207 -4.35 -39.18 7.56
C ALA A 207 -4.06 -38.46 8.89
N GLU A 208 -3.16 -39.03 9.71
CA GLU A 208 -2.71 -38.47 10.98
C GLU A 208 -2.05 -37.08 10.82
N THR A 209 -1.22 -36.90 9.79
CA THR A 209 -0.55 -35.60 9.57
C THR A 209 -1.50 -34.52 9.07
N LYS A 210 -2.62 -34.88 8.42
CA LYS A 210 -3.68 -33.91 8.08
C LYS A 210 -4.44 -33.44 9.32
N GLU A 211 -4.75 -34.35 10.24
CA GLU A 211 -5.46 -34.02 11.48
C GLU A 211 -4.63 -33.08 12.36
N ILE A 212 -3.33 -33.37 12.52
CA ILE A 212 -2.40 -32.53 13.28
C ILE A 212 -2.26 -31.14 12.65
N LEU A 213 -2.21 -31.03 11.32
CA LEU A 213 -2.15 -29.73 10.63
C LEU A 213 -3.44 -28.91 10.86
N ILE A 214 -4.61 -29.56 10.82
CA ILE A 214 -5.89 -28.91 11.08
C ILE A 214 -5.98 -28.44 12.55
N GLU A 215 -5.47 -29.23 13.49
CA GLU A 215 -5.41 -28.87 14.90
C GLU A 215 -4.46 -27.70 15.14
N LEU A 216 -3.26 -27.74 14.55
CA LEU A 216 -2.31 -26.63 14.56
C LEU A 216 -2.91 -25.34 13.97
N GLU A 217 -3.63 -25.41 12.86
CA GLU A 217 -4.28 -24.22 12.27
C GLU A 217 -5.36 -23.63 13.20
N ARG A 218 -6.05 -24.46 14.00
CA ARG A 218 -7.05 -23.98 14.97
C ARG A 218 -6.42 -23.40 16.22
N GLU A 219 -5.34 -24.00 16.69
CA GLU A 219 -4.66 -23.59 17.92
C GLU A 219 -3.66 -22.46 17.70
N TYR A 220 -3.11 -22.35 16.49
CA TYR A 220 -2.15 -21.32 16.13
C TYR A 220 -2.82 -19.95 16.09
N LYS A 221 -2.71 -19.26 17.22
CA LYS A 221 -2.81 -17.81 17.25
C LYS A 221 -1.43 -17.30 16.86
N PRO A 222 -1.27 -16.67 15.67
CA PRO A 222 -0.02 -15.97 15.41
C PRO A 222 0.22 -15.04 16.59
N ALA A 223 1.46 -15.02 17.09
CA ALA A 223 1.88 -13.90 17.91
C ALA A 223 1.50 -12.68 17.09
N LYS A 224 0.67 -11.79 17.65
CA LYS A 224 0.43 -10.50 17.04
C LYS A 224 1.83 -9.89 16.89
N SER A 225 2.43 -10.00 15.70
CA SER A 225 3.26 -8.92 15.23
C SER A 225 2.38 -7.71 15.46
N ASN A 226 2.90 -6.73 16.18
CA ASN A 226 2.19 -5.49 16.35
C ASN A 226 2.11 -4.87 14.95
N GLU A 227 1.12 -5.26 14.14
CA GLU A 227 0.80 -4.60 12.88
C GLU A 227 0.38 -3.15 13.18
N LYS A 228 -0.06 -2.86 14.43
CA LYS A 228 -0.19 -1.49 14.93
C LYS A 228 1.14 -0.75 15.05
N ASP A 229 2.26 -1.43 15.26
CA ASP A 229 3.60 -0.80 15.29
C ASP A 229 4.17 -0.67 13.87
N GLU A 230 3.95 -1.64 12.97
CA GLU A 230 4.37 -1.51 11.56
C GLU A 230 3.53 -0.50 10.77
N LEU A 231 2.21 -0.38 11.04
CA LEU A 231 1.34 0.65 10.45
C LEU A 231 1.56 2.05 11.05
N SER A 232 2.33 2.19 12.13
CA SER A 232 2.58 3.48 12.80
C SER A 232 3.98 4.04 12.62
N MET A 233 4.89 3.35 11.93
CA MET A 233 6.14 3.96 11.46
C MET A 233 5.87 4.88 10.26
N GLN A 234 5.04 5.90 10.48
CA GLN A 234 4.91 7.02 9.55
C GLN A 234 6.30 7.62 9.37
N LYS A 235 6.74 7.78 8.12
CA LYS A 235 8.00 8.49 7.86
C LYS A 235 7.80 9.94 8.30
N ALA A 236 8.75 10.46 9.09
CA ALA A 236 8.72 11.85 9.50
C ALA A 236 8.78 12.76 8.26
N ASP A 237 7.70 13.54 8.07
CA ASP A 237 7.70 14.69 7.16
C ASP A 237 8.66 15.76 7.69
N LYS A 238 9.05 16.72 6.85
CA LYS A 238 9.93 17.82 7.26
C LYS A 238 9.39 18.60 8.47
N PHE A 239 8.07 18.70 8.59
CA PHE A 239 7.41 19.40 9.70
C PHE A 239 7.32 18.57 10.98
N ASN A 240 7.24 17.25 10.88
CA ASN A 240 7.10 16.34 12.02
C ASN A 240 8.43 15.67 12.39
N ALA A 241 9.54 16.03 11.75
CA ALA A 241 10.86 15.50 12.06
C ALA A 241 11.43 16.11 13.33
N ALA A 242 11.64 15.28 14.36
CA ALA A 242 12.31 15.71 15.57
C ALA A 242 13.80 16.01 15.33
N HIS A 243 14.37 16.87 16.18
CA HIS A 243 15.81 17.10 16.22
C HIS A 243 16.62 15.90 16.71
N TYR A 244 15.95 14.87 17.26
CA TYR A 244 16.55 13.63 17.72
C TYR A 244 16.13 12.44 16.84
N SER A 245 16.99 11.42 16.75
CA SER A 245 16.72 10.20 15.97
C SER A 245 15.86 9.20 16.74
N THR A 246 15.26 8.24 16.04
CA THR A 246 14.55 7.09 16.62
C THR A 246 15.43 6.19 17.52
N GLY A 247 16.76 6.30 17.40
CA GLY A 247 17.71 5.50 18.17
C GLY A 247 17.86 4.06 17.67
N ALA A 248 17.12 3.66 16.63
CA ALA A 248 17.12 2.30 16.11
C ALA A 248 18.47 1.86 15.52
N VAL A 249 19.18 2.75 14.82
CA VAL A 249 20.56 2.51 14.36
C VAL A 249 21.51 2.25 15.54
N ALA A 250 21.40 3.02 16.63
CA ALA A 250 22.22 2.82 17.81
C ALA A 250 21.85 1.51 18.53
N ALA A 251 20.56 1.21 18.65
CA ALA A 251 20.07 -0.03 19.26
C ALA A 251 20.52 -1.28 18.49
N GLY A 252 20.40 -1.27 17.16
CA GLY A 252 20.89 -2.36 16.30
C GLY A 252 22.41 -2.51 16.32
N PHE A 253 23.15 -1.42 16.58
CA PHE A 253 24.60 -1.48 16.77
C PHE A 253 25.00 -2.10 18.12
N THR A 254 24.28 -1.77 19.20
CA THR A 254 24.66 -2.19 20.57
C THR A 254 24.00 -3.47 21.06
N SER A 255 22.93 -3.95 20.40
CA SER A 255 22.17 -5.10 20.86
C SER A 255 22.26 -6.28 19.89
N THR A 256 22.29 -7.49 20.45
CA THR A 256 22.33 -8.75 19.68
C THR A 256 20.94 -9.25 19.25
N ILE A 257 19.88 -8.60 19.76
CA ILE A 257 18.49 -9.01 19.56
C ILE A 257 17.79 -8.13 18.50
N MET A 258 18.19 -6.86 18.38
CA MET A 258 17.59 -5.95 17.41
C MET A 258 18.25 -6.10 16.03
N PRO A 259 17.47 -5.97 14.94
CA PRO A 259 18.03 -5.96 13.59
C PRO A 259 18.96 -4.76 13.41
N ALA A 260 20.06 -4.97 12.68
CA ALA A 260 20.98 -3.90 12.33
C ALA A 260 20.34 -2.96 11.30
N GLU A 261 20.08 -1.70 11.69
CA GLU A 261 19.62 -0.64 10.79
C GLU A 261 20.78 0.25 10.35
N THR A 262 20.83 0.59 9.08
CA THR A 262 21.91 1.41 8.49
C THR A 262 21.50 2.85 8.19
N THR A 263 20.20 3.17 8.25
CA THR A 263 19.67 4.50 7.91
C THR A 263 19.20 5.24 9.15
N HIS A 264 19.82 6.38 9.45
CA HIS A 264 19.33 7.27 10.50
C HIS A 264 18.01 7.92 10.10
N GLN A 265 16.97 7.68 10.88
CA GLN A 265 15.67 8.33 10.73
C GLN A 265 15.42 9.25 11.92
N ALA A 266 14.93 10.47 11.64
CA ALA A 266 14.45 11.37 12.66
C ALA A 266 13.23 10.76 13.36
N ALA A 267 13.12 10.92 14.67
CA ALA A 267 11.91 10.51 15.38
C ALA A 267 10.72 11.39 14.92
N VAL A 268 9.54 10.80 14.89
CA VAL A 268 8.31 11.52 14.51
C VAL A 268 7.77 12.24 15.74
N ILE A 269 7.65 13.57 15.66
CA ILE A 269 6.90 14.37 16.61
C ILE A 269 5.41 14.11 16.38
N ALA A 270 4.64 13.92 17.45
CA ALA A 270 3.19 13.78 17.36
C ALA A 270 2.56 15.01 16.67
N GLU A 271 1.63 14.78 15.74
CA GLU A 271 1.03 15.85 14.92
C GLU A 271 0.39 16.96 15.76
N ASP A 272 -0.21 16.59 16.89
CA ASP A 272 -0.84 17.52 17.83
C ASP A 272 0.17 18.57 18.36
N LEU A 273 1.41 18.18 18.64
CA LEU A 273 2.43 19.10 19.15
C LEU A 273 2.86 20.12 18.09
N VAL A 274 3.06 19.65 16.86
CA VAL A 274 3.43 20.51 15.72
C VAL A 274 2.31 21.51 15.41
N ARG A 275 1.06 21.06 15.54
CA ARG A 275 -0.12 21.91 15.40
C ARG A 275 -0.17 22.97 16.49
N TYR A 276 0.05 22.60 17.75
CA TYR A 276 -0.03 23.51 18.89
C TYR A 276 1.01 24.64 18.84
N GLU A 277 2.23 24.40 18.36
CA GLU A 277 3.25 25.46 18.22
C GLU A 277 2.83 26.61 17.28
N ARG A 278 1.90 26.34 16.37
CA ARG A 278 1.44 27.32 15.37
C ARG A 278 0.25 28.15 15.87
N VAL A 279 -0.43 27.70 16.91
CA VAL A 279 -1.62 28.36 17.46
C VAL A 279 -1.21 29.53 18.37
N LYS A 280 -1.01 30.71 17.77
CA LYS A 280 -0.60 31.93 18.51
C LYS A 280 -1.76 32.87 18.86
N LYS A 281 -2.94 32.63 18.27
CA LYS A 281 -4.13 33.46 18.47
C LYS A 281 -4.95 32.96 19.66
N LYS A 282 -5.68 33.88 20.29
CA LYS A 282 -6.64 33.55 21.35
C LYS A 282 -7.98 33.14 20.74
N GLY A 283 -8.67 32.22 21.40
CA GLY A 283 -10.02 31.80 21.02
C GLY A 283 -11.09 32.66 21.70
N TYR A 284 -12.23 32.87 21.03
CA TYR A 284 -13.38 33.57 21.61
C TYR A 284 -14.65 32.77 21.44
N ILE A 285 -15.37 32.56 22.54
CA ILE A 285 -16.60 31.78 22.60
C ILE A 285 -17.67 32.59 23.32
N ARG A 286 -18.92 32.43 22.90
CA ARG A 286 -20.08 32.96 23.61
C ARG A 286 -21.05 31.87 23.97
N PHE A 287 -21.34 31.78 25.26
CA PHE A 287 -22.41 30.95 25.79
C PHE A 287 -23.68 31.76 25.88
N PHE A 288 -24.77 31.21 25.36
CA PHE A 288 -26.12 31.69 25.64
C PHE A 288 -26.68 30.85 26.77
N THR A 289 -26.91 31.46 27.93
CA THR A 289 -27.56 30.83 29.07
C THR A 289 -28.93 31.45 29.30
N ASN A 290 -29.76 30.82 30.13
CA ASN A 290 -31.04 31.37 30.55
C ASN A 290 -30.94 32.72 31.31
N PHE A 291 -29.78 33.04 31.88
CA PHE A 291 -29.52 34.31 32.58
C PHE A 291 -28.85 35.37 31.70
N GLY A 292 -28.54 35.04 30.44
CA GLY A 292 -27.91 35.96 29.48
C GLY A 292 -26.71 35.36 28.78
N ALA A 293 -25.91 36.22 28.14
CA ALA A 293 -24.75 35.78 27.38
C ALA A 293 -23.44 35.93 28.17
N LEU A 294 -22.57 34.92 28.12
CA LEU A 294 -21.22 34.95 28.66
C LEU A 294 -20.20 34.87 27.53
N ASN A 295 -19.32 35.87 27.45
CA ASN A 295 -18.21 35.88 26.49
C ASN A 295 -16.93 35.43 27.17
N LEU A 296 -16.30 34.41 26.60
CA LEU A 296 -15.10 33.75 27.09
C LEU A 296 -13.93 34.01 26.13
N GLU A 297 -12.78 34.35 26.69
CA GLU A 297 -11.48 34.42 26.02
C GLU A 297 -10.65 33.21 26.45
N LEU A 298 -10.15 32.45 25.48
CA LEU A 298 -9.35 31.25 25.70
C LEU A 298 -7.86 31.50 25.40
N TYR A 299 -6.98 30.91 26.21
CA TYR A 299 -5.53 31.04 26.10
C TYR A 299 -4.91 29.89 25.27
N CYS A 300 -5.30 29.77 24.01
CA CYS A 300 -4.93 28.66 23.13
C CYS A 300 -3.41 28.51 22.90
N ASP A 301 -2.65 29.60 22.99
CA ASP A 301 -1.18 29.61 22.89
C ASP A 301 -0.48 28.92 24.08
N MET A 302 -1.05 29.05 25.29
CA MET A 302 -0.43 28.53 26.51
C MET A 302 -0.92 27.13 26.88
N VAL A 303 -2.20 26.83 26.63
CA VAL A 303 -2.87 25.59 27.05
C VAL A 303 -3.67 25.02 25.87
N SER A 304 -2.94 24.66 24.83
CA SER A 304 -3.49 24.31 23.53
C SER A 304 -4.37 23.06 23.60
N LYS A 305 -3.97 22.03 24.35
CA LYS A 305 -4.72 20.77 24.46
C LYS A 305 -6.06 20.98 25.14
N THR A 306 -6.06 21.74 26.23
CA THR A 306 -7.28 22.07 26.98
C THR A 306 -8.22 22.93 26.14
N CYS A 307 -7.70 23.95 25.46
CA CYS A 307 -8.49 24.81 24.58
C CYS A 307 -9.07 24.06 23.38
N GLU A 308 -8.30 23.15 22.77
CA GLU A 308 -8.78 22.33 21.67
C GLU A 308 -9.95 21.45 22.10
N ASN A 309 -9.81 20.76 23.23
CA ASN A 309 -10.88 19.94 23.79
C ASN A 309 -12.16 20.76 23.99
N PHE A 310 -12.03 21.96 24.58
CA PHE A 310 -13.17 22.84 24.82
C PHE A 310 -13.81 23.35 23.52
N LEU A 311 -13.02 23.84 22.56
CA LEU A 311 -13.52 24.36 21.27
C LEU A 311 -14.21 23.28 20.45
N LYS A 312 -13.65 22.07 20.37
CA LYS A 312 -14.27 20.94 19.67
C LYS A 312 -15.57 20.49 20.34
N HIS A 313 -15.64 20.45 21.67
CA HIS A 313 -16.90 20.20 22.36
C HIS A 313 -17.95 21.27 22.07
N CYS A 314 -17.54 22.54 22.00
CA CYS A 314 -18.42 23.64 21.62
C CYS A 314 -18.94 23.50 20.17
N GLN A 315 -18.08 23.14 19.21
CA GLN A 315 -18.47 22.93 17.82
C GLN A 315 -19.39 21.74 17.63
N ASN A 316 -19.19 20.67 18.39
CA ASN A 316 -20.03 19.48 18.37
C ASN A 316 -21.38 19.67 19.07
N GLY A 317 -21.67 20.85 19.64
CA GLY A 317 -22.88 21.11 20.42
C GLY A 317 -22.94 20.30 21.73
N TYR A 318 -21.80 19.83 22.25
CA TYR A 318 -21.75 18.94 23.42
C TYR A 318 -22.22 19.63 24.70
N TYR A 319 -22.08 20.95 24.78
CA TYR A 319 -22.52 21.74 25.92
C TYR A 319 -23.96 22.27 25.79
N ASP A 320 -24.62 22.05 24.67
CA ASP A 320 -25.99 22.52 24.46
C ASP A 320 -26.97 21.74 25.34
N GLY A 321 -27.79 22.45 26.10
CA GLY A 321 -28.70 21.90 27.10
C GLY A 321 -28.04 21.44 28.40
N THR A 322 -26.74 21.63 28.59
CA THR A 322 -26.05 21.20 29.81
C THR A 322 -26.31 22.17 30.97
N LYS A 323 -26.42 21.63 32.20
CA LYS A 323 -26.69 22.41 33.41
C LYS A 323 -25.41 22.69 34.19
N PHE A 324 -25.40 23.81 34.90
CA PHE A 324 -24.45 24.03 35.99
C PHE A 324 -24.95 23.29 37.23
N HIS A 325 -24.42 22.08 37.45
CA HIS A 325 -24.88 21.17 38.48
C HIS A 325 -24.30 21.49 39.88
N ARG A 326 -23.32 22.40 39.98
CA ARG A 326 -22.74 22.80 41.26
C ARG A 326 -22.41 24.29 41.27
N SER A 327 -22.88 25.01 42.28
CA SER A 327 -22.61 26.45 42.49
C SER A 327 -22.33 26.72 43.96
N ILE A 328 -21.20 27.37 44.25
CA ILE A 328 -20.82 27.76 45.61
C ILE A 328 -20.56 29.27 45.59
N ARG A 329 -21.41 30.01 46.32
CA ARG A 329 -21.32 31.48 46.42
C ARG A 329 -19.93 31.91 46.89
N ASN A 330 -19.39 32.99 46.32
CA ASN A 330 -18.03 33.50 46.54
C ASN A 330 -16.88 32.54 46.22
N PHE A 331 -17.15 31.38 45.60
CA PHE A 331 -16.13 30.41 45.26
C PHE A 331 -16.12 30.12 43.76
N MET A 332 -16.99 29.23 43.28
CA MET A 332 -17.02 28.84 41.87
C MET A 332 -18.38 28.24 41.46
N ILE A 333 -18.61 28.21 40.16
CA ILE A 333 -19.73 27.53 39.51
C ILE A 333 -19.19 26.52 38.50
N GLN A 334 -19.66 25.28 38.56
CA GLN A 334 -19.16 24.14 37.79
C GLN A 334 -20.25 23.58 36.87
N GLY A 335 -19.85 23.26 35.63
CA GLY A 335 -20.70 22.76 34.57
C GLY A 335 -19.94 21.86 33.59
N GLY A 336 -20.55 21.58 32.43
CA GLY A 336 -19.92 20.80 31.37
C GLY A 336 -20.03 19.27 31.51
N ASP A 337 -21.00 18.80 32.32
CA ASP A 337 -21.38 17.38 32.40
C ASP A 337 -22.72 17.16 31.68
N PRO A 338 -22.77 16.42 30.55
CA PRO A 338 -24.02 16.15 29.85
C PRO A 338 -24.97 15.24 30.64
N THR A 339 -24.46 14.46 31.59
CA THR A 339 -25.29 13.59 32.43
C THR A 339 -25.95 14.35 33.58
N ASN A 340 -25.53 15.60 33.85
CA ASN A 340 -25.97 16.42 34.98
C ASN A 340 -25.78 15.75 36.37
N THR A 341 -24.96 14.69 36.46
CA THR A 341 -24.73 13.96 37.71
C THR A 341 -23.60 14.58 38.54
N GLY A 342 -22.64 15.21 37.87
CA GLY A 342 -21.39 15.75 38.43
C GLY A 342 -20.20 14.79 38.28
N ASN A 343 -20.43 13.55 37.89
CA ASN A 343 -19.39 12.53 37.70
C ASN A 343 -19.19 12.14 36.23
N GLY A 344 -20.00 12.69 35.33
CA GLY A 344 -19.93 12.39 33.90
C GLY A 344 -18.97 13.31 33.14
N GLY A 345 -18.98 13.18 31.82
CA GLY A 345 -18.13 13.98 30.95
C GLY A 345 -16.91 13.22 30.43
N LYS A 346 -16.71 13.28 29.11
CA LYS A 346 -15.58 12.65 28.42
C LYS A 346 -14.91 13.71 27.56
N SER A 347 -13.58 13.64 27.46
CA SER A 347 -12.83 14.46 26.51
C SER A 347 -13.13 14.03 25.06
N ILE A 348 -12.69 14.85 24.10
CA ILE A 348 -12.78 14.53 22.67
C ILE A 348 -12.05 13.24 22.29
N TRP A 349 -11.02 12.86 23.05
CA TRP A 349 -10.21 11.65 22.80
C TRP A 349 -10.78 10.41 23.48
N GLY A 350 -11.89 10.55 24.23
CA GLY A 350 -12.52 9.47 24.99
C GLY A 350 -11.72 9.01 26.23
N LYS A 351 -10.51 9.51 26.43
CA LYS A 351 -9.64 9.26 27.59
C LYS A 351 -9.32 10.57 28.32
N PRO A 352 -9.12 10.54 29.65
CA PRO A 352 -8.66 11.73 30.36
C PRO A 352 -7.32 12.24 29.81
N PHE A 353 -7.11 13.56 29.83
CA PHE A 353 -5.89 14.19 29.33
C PHE A 353 -5.10 14.93 30.42
N GLU A 354 -3.84 15.23 30.13
CA GLU A 354 -2.86 15.81 31.05
C GLU A 354 -3.21 17.24 31.51
N ASP A 355 -2.67 17.64 32.66
CA ASP A 355 -2.80 19.00 33.17
C ASP A 355 -1.74 19.93 32.56
N GLU A 356 -2.15 21.15 32.17
CA GLU A 356 -1.27 22.14 31.53
C GLU A 356 -1.07 23.36 32.44
N PHE A 357 -0.16 23.24 33.41
CA PHE A 357 0.10 24.34 34.34
C PHE A 357 1.12 25.34 33.78
N LYS A 358 0.78 26.63 33.78
CA LYS A 358 1.69 27.74 33.48
C LYS A 358 1.81 28.69 34.66
N SER A 359 3.01 29.20 34.91
CA SER A 359 3.26 30.15 36.02
C SER A 359 2.47 31.45 35.90
N ASN A 360 2.14 31.85 34.68
CA ASN A 360 1.45 33.11 34.38
C ASN A 360 -0.07 32.98 34.52
N LEU A 361 -0.59 31.75 34.57
CA LEU A 361 -2.01 31.44 34.67
C LEU A 361 -2.32 31.02 36.09
N ILE A 362 -2.85 31.96 36.86
CA ILE A 362 -3.24 31.80 38.25
C ILE A 362 -4.72 32.15 38.43
N HIS A 363 -5.36 31.57 39.44
CA HIS A 363 -6.76 31.87 39.77
C HIS A 363 -6.87 33.20 40.53
N GLN A 364 -6.39 34.28 39.91
CA GLN A 364 -6.47 35.63 40.43
C GLN A 364 -7.50 36.42 39.63
N GLY A 365 -8.43 37.07 40.34
CA GLY A 365 -9.55 37.79 39.77
C GLY A 365 -10.84 36.97 39.76
N ARG A 366 -11.90 37.59 39.27
CA ARG A 366 -13.22 36.99 39.07
C ARG A 366 -13.36 36.58 37.61
N GLY A 367 -14.04 35.48 37.36
CA GLY A 367 -14.34 34.98 36.02
C GLY A 367 -13.17 34.24 35.36
N ILE A 368 -12.26 33.65 36.14
CA ILE A 368 -11.25 32.74 35.59
C ILE A 368 -11.90 31.38 35.30
N LEU A 369 -11.61 30.84 34.12
CA LEU A 369 -12.13 29.58 33.60
C LEU A 369 -11.07 28.47 33.72
N SER A 370 -11.44 27.37 34.37
CA SER A 370 -10.53 26.27 34.67
C SER A 370 -11.20 24.89 34.51
N MET A 371 -10.41 23.86 34.25
CA MET A 371 -10.89 22.47 34.13
C MET A 371 -11.14 21.83 35.49
N ALA A 372 -12.24 21.09 35.61
CA ALA A 372 -12.48 20.22 36.75
C ALA A 372 -11.78 18.87 36.52
N ASN A 373 -11.15 18.34 37.57
CA ASN A 373 -10.44 17.05 37.54
C ASN A 373 -10.67 16.29 38.85
N SER A 374 -10.36 14.99 38.84
CA SER A 374 -10.49 14.08 39.98
C SER A 374 -9.12 13.59 40.49
N GLY A 375 -8.06 14.30 40.14
CA GLY A 375 -6.67 13.93 40.36
C GLY A 375 -5.75 14.41 39.23
N PRO A 376 -4.43 14.24 39.37
CA PRO A 376 -3.46 14.67 38.36
C PRO A 376 -3.74 14.00 37.00
N ASN A 377 -3.72 14.77 35.92
CA ASN A 377 -3.89 14.33 34.54
C ASN A 377 -5.23 13.61 34.24
N THR A 378 -6.31 14.05 34.89
CA THR A 378 -7.65 13.46 34.71
C THR A 378 -8.67 14.44 34.12
N ASN A 379 -8.23 15.35 33.25
CA ASN A 379 -9.13 16.32 32.64
C ASN A 379 -10.13 15.65 31.67
N GLY A 380 -11.39 16.08 31.72
CA GLY A 380 -12.50 15.58 30.89
C GLY A 380 -13.17 16.69 30.11
N SER A 381 -14.50 16.80 30.22
CA SER A 381 -15.28 17.90 29.62
C SER A 381 -15.76 18.96 30.63
N GLN A 382 -15.66 18.66 31.92
CA GLN A 382 -16.17 19.52 32.98
C GLN A 382 -15.24 20.71 33.24
N PHE A 383 -15.84 21.87 33.48
CA PHE A 383 -15.13 23.10 33.76
C PHE A 383 -15.85 23.89 34.86
N PHE A 384 -15.13 24.82 35.47
CA PHE A 384 -15.70 25.76 36.42
C PHE A 384 -15.23 27.18 36.18
N ILE A 385 -16.06 28.12 36.61
CA ILE A 385 -15.82 29.55 36.57
C ILE A 385 -15.72 30.04 38.01
N THR A 386 -14.67 30.80 38.31
CA THR A 386 -14.44 31.35 39.65
C THR A 386 -15.18 32.66 39.89
N PHE A 387 -15.76 32.82 41.08
CA PHE A 387 -16.40 34.07 41.50
C PHE A 387 -15.43 35.01 42.24
N ARG A 388 -14.35 34.46 42.79
CA ARG A 388 -13.29 35.17 43.54
C ARG A 388 -11.93 34.58 43.17
N SER A 389 -10.86 35.30 43.54
CA SER A 389 -9.50 34.76 43.50
C SER A 389 -9.36 33.53 44.41
N CYS A 390 -8.90 32.40 43.86
CA CYS A 390 -8.81 31.11 44.53
C CYS A 390 -7.41 30.50 44.37
N ARG A 391 -6.40 31.10 44.99
CA ARG A 391 -4.99 30.68 44.87
C ARG A 391 -4.70 29.24 45.33
N HIS A 392 -5.57 28.64 46.14
CA HIS A 392 -5.41 27.25 46.59
C HIS A 392 -5.69 26.21 45.48
N LEU A 393 -6.25 26.64 44.35
CA LEU A 393 -6.49 25.84 43.14
C LEU A 393 -5.33 25.95 42.13
N ASP A 394 -4.38 26.86 42.35
CA ASP A 394 -3.22 27.03 41.50
C ASP A 394 -2.40 25.73 41.45
N ARG A 395 -1.97 25.33 40.25
CA ARG A 395 -1.26 24.06 39.97
C ARG A 395 -2.02 22.78 40.34
N LYS A 396 -3.33 22.88 40.59
CA LYS A 396 -4.23 21.71 40.73
C LYS A 396 -5.20 21.62 39.56
N HIS A 397 -5.67 22.77 39.08
CA HIS A 397 -6.59 22.86 37.96
C HIS A 397 -5.97 23.67 36.83
N THR A 398 -6.12 23.19 35.60
CA THR A 398 -5.65 23.87 34.40
C THR A 398 -6.53 25.08 34.13
N VAL A 399 -5.96 26.28 34.24
CA VAL A 399 -6.60 27.54 33.84
C VAL A 399 -6.46 27.69 32.33
N PHE A 400 -7.57 27.85 31.62
CA PHE A 400 -7.54 27.92 30.16
C PHE A 400 -8.26 29.10 29.53
N GLY A 401 -8.89 29.95 30.34
CA GLY A 401 -9.47 31.17 29.84
C GLY A 401 -9.95 32.11 30.94
N LYS A 402 -10.63 33.18 30.51
CA LYS A 402 -11.31 34.13 31.38
C LYS A 402 -12.58 34.65 30.73
N ILE A 403 -13.50 35.15 31.53
CA ILE A 403 -14.66 35.90 31.07
C ILE A 403 -14.21 37.32 30.68
N VAL A 404 -14.62 37.75 29.50
CA VAL A 404 -14.38 39.12 28.98
C VAL A 404 -15.64 39.96 28.90
N GLY A 405 -16.81 39.32 28.90
CA GLY A 405 -18.11 40.01 28.87
C GLY A 405 -19.22 39.16 29.47
N GLY A 406 -20.27 39.80 29.99
CA GLY A 406 -21.35 39.10 30.70
C GLY A 406 -21.09 38.92 32.20
N LEU A 407 -20.26 39.76 32.81
CA LEU A 407 -20.03 39.75 34.27
C LEU A 407 -21.35 39.94 35.05
N ASP A 408 -22.31 40.68 34.51
CA ASP A 408 -23.64 40.86 35.10
C ASP A 408 -24.44 39.55 35.13
N THR A 409 -24.37 38.77 34.06
CA THR A 409 -24.95 37.42 34.00
C THR A 409 -24.28 36.49 35.01
N LEU A 410 -22.95 36.57 35.15
CA LEU A 410 -22.23 35.80 36.17
C LEU A 410 -22.65 36.21 37.60
N ASN A 411 -22.90 37.50 37.84
CA ASN A 411 -23.42 38.00 39.12
C ASN A 411 -24.86 37.52 39.37
N ALA A 412 -25.70 37.44 38.35
CA ALA A 412 -27.05 36.90 38.46
C ALA A 412 -27.01 35.40 38.80
N MET A 413 -26.15 34.63 38.14
CA MET A 413 -25.94 33.20 38.40
C MET A 413 -25.44 32.93 39.84
N GLU A 414 -24.62 33.82 40.40
CA GLU A 414 -24.15 33.70 41.80
C GLU A 414 -25.25 33.97 42.83
N LYS A 415 -26.24 34.81 42.51
CA LYS A 415 -27.35 35.13 43.42
C LYS A 415 -28.36 34.01 43.57
N VAL A 416 -28.40 33.06 42.64
CA VAL A 416 -29.29 31.89 42.70
C VAL A 416 -29.04 31.13 44.01
N GLU A 417 -30.12 30.72 44.68
CA GLU A 417 -30.04 29.92 45.90
C GLU A 417 -29.70 28.46 45.57
N VAL A 418 -28.97 27.81 46.47
CA VAL A 418 -28.45 26.45 46.29
C VAL A 418 -28.98 25.53 47.37
N ASP A 419 -29.24 24.28 47.00
CA ASP A 419 -29.62 23.20 47.90
C ASP A 419 -28.41 22.69 48.72
N ASN A 420 -28.64 21.83 49.71
CA ASN A 420 -27.65 21.21 50.58
C ASN A 420 -26.56 20.39 49.84
N LYS A 421 -26.75 20.10 48.55
CA LYS A 421 -25.78 19.43 47.67
C LYS A 421 -25.04 20.39 46.74
N ASP A 422 -25.01 21.68 47.06
CA ASP A 422 -24.47 22.78 46.24
C ASP A 422 -25.12 22.89 44.85
N ARG A 423 -26.33 22.34 44.67
CA ARG A 423 -27.06 22.38 43.38
C ARG A 423 -27.95 23.61 43.33
N PRO A 424 -27.91 24.45 42.26
CA PRO A 424 -28.84 25.56 42.11
C PRO A 424 -30.31 25.10 42.16
N ILE A 425 -31.15 25.82 42.90
CA ILE A 425 -32.60 25.55 42.97
C ILE A 425 -33.24 25.90 41.62
N GLU A 426 -32.86 27.04 41.06
CA GLU A 426 -33.20 27.41 39.70
C GLU A 426 -32.14 26.85 38.75
N ASP A 427 -32.56 26.01 37.81
CA ASP A 427 -31.66 25.39 36.84
C ASP A 427 -30.99 26.44 35.96
N ILE A 428 -29.66 26.51 36.03
CA ILE A 428 -28.85 27.34 35.13
C ILE A 428 -28.41 26.47 33.96
N VAL A 429 -28.88 26.79 32.75
CA VAL A 429 -28.72 25.95 31.55
C VAL A 429 -27.96 26.72 30.48
N ILE A 430 -27.01 26.06 29.81
CA ILE A 430 -26.40 26.53 28.57
C ILE A 430 -27.33 26.15 27.43
N GLN A 431 -27.97 27.12 26.78
CA GLN A 431 -28.91 26.89 25.69
C GLN A 431 -28.19 26.58 24.39
N SER A 432 -27.20 27.39 24.05
CA SER A 432 -26.41 27.22 22.83
C SER A 432 -25.03 27.84 22.98
N VAL A 433 -24.06 27.27 22.29
CA VAL A 433 -22.70 27.81 22.22
C VAL A 433 -22.37 28.32 20.82
N GLN A 434 -21.81 29.53 20.74
CA GLN A 434 -21.29 30.10 19.50
C GLN A 434 -19.78 30.30 19.61
N VAL A 435 -19.02 29.71 18.69
CA VAL A 435 -17.58 29.94 18.55
C VAL A 435 -17.37 31.10 17.58
N PHE A 436 -16.74 32.19 18.04
CA PHE A 436 -16.47 33.37 17.21
C PHE A 436 -15.13 33.27 16.49
N VAL A 437 -14.10 32.80 17.20
CA VAL A 437 -12.75 32.68 16.66
C VAL A 437 -12.23 31.32 17.07
N ASP A 438 -12.02 30.45 16.08
CA ASP A 438 -11.32 29.18 16.25
C ASP A 438 -9.90 29.28 15.69
N PRO A 439 -8.87 29.42 16.54
CA PRO A 439 -7.50 29.54 16.10
C PRO A 439 -6.89 28.20 15.64
N PHE A 440 -7.55 27.07 15.91
CA PHE A 440 -7.05 25.75 15.54
C PHE A 440 -7.39 25.39 14.09
N GLN A 441 -8.57 25.75 13.60
CA GLN A 441 -8.94 25.57 12.19
C GLN A 441 -7.97 26.32 11.26
N GLU A 442 -7.64 27.57 11.59
CA GLU A 442 -6.67 28.34 10.80
C GLU A 442 -5.28 27.68 10.77
N ALA A 443 -4.86 27.08 11.88
CA ALA A 443 -3.57 26.38 11.97
C ALA A 443 -3.58 25.07 11.14
N ASP A 444 -4.71 24.35 11.13
CA ASP A 444 -4.90 23.14 10.34
C ASP A 444 -4.87 23.43 8.84
N ASP A 445 -5.58 24.47 8.41
CA ASP A 445 -5.63 24.90 7.01
C ASP A 445 -4.23 25.34 6.52
N GLN A 446 -3.48 26.07 7.35
CA GLN A 446 -2.11 26.48 7.04
C GLN A 446 -1.17 25.27 6.92
N LEU A 447 -1.24 24.32 7.86
CA LEU A 447 -0.41 23.12 7.84
C LEU A 447 -0.74 22.24 6.63
N ALA A 448 -2.03 22.09 6.30
CA ALA A 448 -2.48 21.35 5.12
C ALA A 448 -1.95 21.99 3.83
N ALA A 449 -2.07 23.31 3.68
CA ALA A 449 -1.56 24.02 2.52
C ALA A 449 -0.04 23.90 2.37
N GLU A 450 0.72 24.01 3.46
CA GLU A 450 2.18 23.85 3.45
C GLU A 450 2.61 22.42 3.09
N ARG A 451 1.93 21.40 3.63
CA ARG A 451 2.19 19.98 3.32
C ARG A 451 1.91 19.67 1.84
N VAL A 452 0.83 20.21 1.27
CA VAL A 452 0.52 20.07 -0.16
C VAL A 452 1.61 20.72 -1.02
N ALA A 453 2.02 21.94 -0.69
CA ALA A 453 3.07 22.65 -1.42
C ALA A 453 4.42 21.91 -1.35
N GLU A 454 4.76 21.31 -0.21
CA GLU A 454 5.98 20.52 -0.08
C GLU A 454 5.92 19.21 -0.87
N ALA A 455 4.78 18.51 -0.86
CA ALA A 455 4.58 17.30 -1.64
C ALA A 455 4.73 17.57 -3.16
N GLU A 456 4.21 18.69 -3.64
CA GLU A 456 4.38 19.12 -5.03
C GLU A 456 5.84 19.41 -5.37
N ARG A 457 6.58 20.10 -4.48
CA ARG A 457 8.02 20.36 -4.67
C ARG A 457 8.83 19.06 -4.73
N LEU A 458 8.59 18.12 -3.82
CA LEU A 458 9.25 16.82 -3.81
C LEU A 458 8.94 16.00 -5.07
N ALA A 459 7.71 16.07 -5.57
CA ALA A 459 7.33 15.41 -6.83
C ALA A 459 8.07 16.03 -8.04
N GLN A 460 8.22 17.35 -8.06
CA GLN A 460 9.00 18.06 -9.09
C GLN A 460 10.49 17.67 -9.03
N GLU A 461 11.11 17.70 -7.84
CA GLU A 461 12.51 17.32 -7.64
C GLU A 461 12.75 15.85 -8.02
N ALA A 462 11.83 14.93 -7.67
CA ALA A 462 11.92 13.52 -8.07
C ALA A 462 11.82 13.33 -9.59
N SER A 463 11.01 14.15 -10.28
CA SER A 463 10.90 14.12 -11.74
C SER A 463 12.18 14.64 -12.42
N GLN A 464 12.80 15.68 -11.85
CA GLN A 464 14.08 16.22 -12.34
C GLN A 464 15.23 15.24 -12.11
N ASN A 465 15.33 14.62 -10.93
CA ASN A 465 16.37 13.63 -10.64
C ASN A 465 16.26 12.38 -11.54
N LYS A 466 15.04 11.90 -11.85
CA LYS A 466 14.85 10.81 -12.83
C LYS A 466 15.31 11.17 -14.24
N SER A 467 15.22 12.45 -14.60
CA SER A 467 15.72 12.94 -15.90
C SER A 467 17.24 13.07 -15.94
N ALA A 468 17.88 13.40 -14.80
CA ALA A 468 19.33 13.41 -14.65
C ALA A 468 19.92 11.99 -14.65
N ASP A 469 19.29 11.04 -13.94
CA ASP A 469 19.71 9.63 -13.86
C ASP A 469 19.60 8.90 -15.23
N LYS A 470 18.65 9.32 -16.08
CA LYS A 470 18.58 8.88 -17.49
C LYS A 470 19.69 9.46 -18.36
N LYS A 471 20.24 10.62 -17.99
CA LYS A 471 21.35 11.26 -18.71
C LYS A 471 22.69 10.63 -18.34
N ASP A 472 22.87 10.24 -17.07
CA ASP A 472 24.11 9.60 -16.58
C ASP A 472 24.21 8.11 -16.96
N LYS A 473 23.10 7.39 -17.17
CA LYS A 473 23.14 6.00 -17.67
C LYS A 473 23.66 5.84 -19.11
N ASN A 474 23.83 6.94 -19.85
CA ASN A 474 24.38 6.94 -21.21
C ASN A 474 25.85 7.40 -21.30
N ASP A 475 26.49 7.86 -20.22
CA ASP A 475 27.93 8.18 -20.24
C ASP A 475 28.70 6.94 -19.76
N THR A 476 29.32 6.22 -20.70
CA THR A 476 30.24 5.13 -20.38
C THR A 476 31.36 5.69 -19.48
N GLN A 477 31.68 5.00 -18.38
CA GLN A 477 32.69 5.45 -17.42
C GLN A 477 33.99 5.86 -18.16
N LYS A 478 34.29 7.16 -18.18
CA LYS A 478 35.48 7.71 -18.83
C LYS A 478 36.73 7.12 -18.16
N VAL A 479 37.46 6.30 -18.92
CA VAL A 479 38.74 5.71 -18.50
C VAL A 479 39.82 6.77 -18.65
N TYR A 480 40.39 7.21 -17.53
CA TYR A 480 41.45 8.22 -17.51
C TYR A 480 42.85 7.59 -17.67
N ARG A 481 43.07 6.34 -17.22
CA ARG A 481 44.38 5.64 -17.27
C ARG A 481 44.25 4.12 -17.33
N SER A 482 45.32 3.42 -17.71
CA SER A 482 45.44 1.95 -17.63
C SER A 482 46.22 1.51 -16.37
N GLY A 483 45.54 1.00 -15.34
CA GLY A 483 46.13 0.40 -14.13
C GLY A 483 45.09 0.25 -13.00
N ILE A 484 45.49 0.07 -11.74
CA ILE A 484 44.59 0.31 -10.60
C ILE A 484 44.35 1.85 -10.52
N GLY A 485 43.09 2.29 -10.39
CA GLY A 485 42.74 3.72 -10.36
C GLY A 485 42.29 4.33 -11.71
N LYS A 486 41.86 3.52 -12.68
CA LYS A 486 41.47 3.96 -14.05
C LYS A 486 40.37 5.03 -14.12
N TYR A 487 39.57 5.17 -13.07
CA TYR A 487 38.40 6.04 -13.03
C TYR A 487 38.58 7.29 -12.15
N VAL A 488 39.79 7.51 -11.60
CA VAL A 488 40.08 8.63 -10.72
C VAL A 488 40.69 9.79 -11.53
N LYS A 489 40.01 10.93 -11.54
CA LYS A 489 40.49 12.15 -12.20
C LYS A 489 41.41 12.93 -11.27
N LEU A 490 42.72 12.76 -11.42
CA LEU A 490 43.74 13.57 -10.74
C LEU A 490 44.06 14.79 -11.61
N GLU A 491 43.67 15.98 -11.15
CA GLU A 491 44.06 17.24 -11.78
C GLU A 491 45.56 17.48 -11.53
N GLN A 492 46.34 17.59 -12.60
CA GLN A 492 47.73 18.03 -12.52
C GLN A 492 47.76 19.55 -12.44
N GLU A 493 48.05 20.08 -11.26
CA GLU A 493 48.45 21.48 -11.11
C GLU A 493 49.69 21.74 -11.99
N LYS A 494 49.56 22.70 -12.90
CA LYS A 494 50.66 23.17 -13.74
C LYS A 494 51.70 23.83 -12.83
N LEU A 495 52.89 23.24 -12.77
CA LEU A 495 54.09 23.92 -12.32
C LEU A 495 54.50 24.96 -13.39
N ASP A 496 53.97 26.17 -13.25
CA ASP A 496 54.53 27.33 -13.94
C ASP A 496 55.80 27.76 -13.20
N LYS A 497 56.91 27.84 -13.95
CA LYS A 497 58.19 28.42 -13.50
C LYS A 497 57.96 29.88 -13.13
N TRP A 498 58.27 30.24 -11.89
CA TRP A 498 58.24 31.64 -11.42
C TRP A 498 59.68 32.10 -11.13
N ASP A 499 60.16 33.05 -11.95
CA ASP A 499 61.41 33.79 -11.75
C ASP A 499 61.31 34.77 -10.59
N GLY A 500 62.43 34.96 -9.89
CA GLY A 500 62.51 35.65 -8.59
C GLY A 500 62.23 37.15 -8.58
N ASN A 501 62.10 37.64 -7.34
CA ASN A 501 61.99 39.02 -6.84
C ASN A 501 60.59 39.67 -6.76
N ALA A 502 59.95 39.50 -5.60
CA ALA A 502 59.42 40.60 -4.79
C ALA A 502 59.05 40.09 -3.37
N GLU A 503 59.42 40.87 -2.35
CA GLU A 503 59.32 40.54 -0.91
C GLU A 503 57.88 40.35 -0.38
N PRO A 504 57.68 39.54 0.68
CA PRO A 504 56.35 39.24 1.21
C PRO A 504 55.92 40.21 2.33
N LEU A 505 54.73 40.81 2.18
CA LEU A 505 54.01 41.47 3.27
C LEU A 505 53.26 40.44 4.13
N THR A 506 53.64 40.40 5.40
CA THR A 506 53.15 39.46 6.42
C THR A 506 51.73 39.77 6.89
N LYS A 507 50.88 38.74 7.04
CA LYS A 507 49.82 38.71 8.07
C LYS A 507 49.62 37.29 8.61
N LYS A 508 49.79 37.17 9.93
CA LYS A 508 49.77 35.96 10.77
C LYS A 508 48.39 35.30 10.81
N LYS A 509 48.33 33.96 10.75
CA LYS A 509 47.24 33.15 11.32
C LYS A 509 47.80 32.20 12.39
N LYS A 510 47.16 32.24 13.56
CA LYS A 510 47.45 31.46 14.76
C LYS A 510 47.21 29.96 14.52
N VAL A 511 48.13 29.16 15.05
CA VAL A 511 48.04 27.70 15.20
C VAL A 511 47.25 27.38 16.48
N SER A 512 46.30 26.45 16.41
CA SER A 512 45.94 25.60 17.56
C SER A 512 45.77 24.16 17.07
N SER A 513 46.66 23.32 17.56
CA SER A 513 46.85 21.91 17.25
C SER A 513 45.81 21.02 17.91
N GLN A 514 45.23 20.09 17.16
CA GLN A 514 44.77 18.79 17.68
C GLN A 514 44.96 17.76 16.55
N SER A 515 46.12 17.11 16.57
CA SER A 515 46.43 15.93 15.76
C SER A 515 46.14 14.69 16.62
N TYR A 516 45.32 13.78 16.13
CA TYR A 516 45.14 12.46 16.73
C TYR A 516 46.48 11.70 16.68
N GLY A 517 46.89 11.14 17.82
CA GLY A 517 48.19 10.48 18.02
C GLY A 517 48.17 9.00 17.61
N ASP A 518 49.35 8.54 17.21
CA ASP A 518 49.72 7.17 16.86
C ASP A 518 49.36 6.14 17.95
N PHE A 519 48.82 4.99 17.54
CA PHE A 519 48.38 3.88 18.39
C PHE A 519 49.49 2.86 18.72
N SER A 520 50.75 3.28 18.74
CA SER A 520 51.91 2.38 18.89
C SER A 520 52.23 1.97 20.34
N SER A 521 51.38 2.31 21.32
CA SER A 521 51.61 1.98 22.75
C SER A 521 50.60 1.01 23.37
N PHE A 522 49.79 0.30 22.57
CA PHE A 522 48.97 -0.81 23.08
C PHE A 522 49.73 -2.13 22.89
N ASN A 523 50.38 -2.61 23.95
CA ASN A 523 50.81 -4.01 24.04
C ASN A 523 49.64 -4.86 24.55
N PHE A 524 49.42 -6.00 23.87
CA PHE A 524 48.44 -7.03 24.21
C PHE A 524 48.80 -7.80 25.49
#